data_AF-A0A957VTI4-F1
#
_entry.id   AF-A0A957VTI4-F1
#
_cell.length_a   1.000
_cell.length_b   1.000
_cell.length_c   1.000
_cell.angle_alpha   90.00
_cell.angle_beta   90.00
_cell.angle_gamma   90.00
#
_symmetry.space_group_name_H-M   'P 1'
#
loop_
_entity.id
_entity.type
_entity.pdbx_description
1 polymer ?
#
loop_
_entity_poly.entity_id
_entity_poly.type
_entity_poly.pdbx_seq_one_letter_code
_entity_poly.pdbx_strand_id
1 'polypeptide(L)'
;SCILTGRNHHSNGVAAVMETATGFPGYNGRMPFENGMLSEMLLEQGYNTFAIGKWHLSPAEESTPAGPYTRWPLGRGFERYYGFLGGETNQWYPDLVYDNHSVPQPKSVEEGYHLDEDLVDHAIQFILDAHVNAPDKPFFLYHAPGCAHAPHQVGKDWIEKYKGKFDMGWDDYREIVFARQKELGIFPPDAELSARDPDVPEWSTLTDQQKALYARFMEVFAGYLEHCDHQFGRLLEALQAIGELDNTLILVIPDNGASSEGGVNGAFNEMSSFNYYWETMEDILPKMDQLG
;
A
#
# COMPACT_ATOMS: atom_id res chain seq x y z
N SER A 1 9.77 8.26 -1.60
CA SER A 1 10.91 9.11 -2.04
C SER A 1 12.26 8.59 -1.54
N CYS A 2 12.41 8.26 -0.25
CA CYS A 2 13.68 7.82 0.33
C CYS A 2 14.19 6.50 -0.25
N ILE A 3 13.34 5.47 -0.33
CA ILE A 3 13.72 4.13 -0.85
C ILE A 3 14.32 4.22 -2.25
N LEU A 4 13.66 4.96 -3.15
CA LEU A 4 14.09 5.08 -4.53
C LEU A 4 15.33 5.97 -4.72
N THR A 5 15.72 6.80 -3.75
CA THR A 5 16.82 7.79 -3.94
C THR A 5 17.98 7.61 -2.97
N GLY A 6 17.82 6.83 -1.90
CA GLY A 6 18.76 6.76 -0.78
C GLY A 6 18.93 8.08 0.00
N ARG A 7 18.04 9.05 -0.19
CA ARG A 7 18.15 10.40 0.39
C ARG A 7 17.00 10.70 1.34
N ASN A 8 17.25 11.58 2.31
CA ASN A 8 16.21 12.06 3.21
C ASN A 8 15.10 12.79 2.44
N HIS A 9 13.83 12.49 2.76
CA HIS A 9 12.65 13.10 2.15
C HIS A 9 12.62 14.63 2.14
N HIS A 10 13.17 15.32 3.15
CA HIS A 10 13.31 16.79 3.15
C HIS A 10 14.28 17.26 2.06
N SER A 11 15.40 16.56 1.88
CA SER A 11 16.37 16.85 0.81
C SER A 11 15.82 16.52 -0.58
N ASN A 12 14.75 15.72 -0.64
CA ASN A 12 14.03 15.38 -1.86
C ASN A 12 12.84 16.31 -2.14
N GLY A 13 12.58 17.35 -1.35
CA GLY A 13 11.40 18.21 -1.58
C GLY A 13 10.06 17.56 -1.21
N VAL A 14 10.08 16.38 -0.58
CA VAL A 14 8.89 15.57 -0.22
C VAL A 14 8.82 15.40 1.31
N ALA A 15 8.99 16.48 2.06
CA ALA A 15 8.91 16.44 3.53
C ALA A 15 7.49 16.15 4.07
N ALA A 16 6.48 16.29 3.22
CA ALA A 16 5.10 15.89 3.48
C ALA A 16 4.54 15.17 2.25
N VAL A 17 3.36 14.55 2.39
CA VAL A 17 2.64 13.95 1.26
C VAL A 17 2.31 14.99 0.20
N MET A 18 2.16 14.56 -1.05
CA MET A 18 2.13 15.45 -2.22
C MET A 18 0.94 16.43 -2.17
N GLU A 19 -0.16 16.00 -1.55
CA GLU A 19 -1.40 16.73 -1.34
C GLU A 19 -1.25 17.87 -0.31
N THR A 20 -0.20 17.82 0.52
CA THR A 20 0.11 18.84 1.55
C THR A 20 1.37 19.62 1.23
N ALA A 21 1.84 19.55 -0.03
CA ALA A 21 2.99 20.31 -0.50
C ALA A 21 2.79 21.82 -0.31
N THR A 22 3.87 22.53 0.01
CA THR A 22 3.90 23.98 0.22
C THR A 22 5.00 24.64 -0.61
N GLY A 23 5.00 25.96 -0.75
CA GLY A 23 6.05 26.66 -1.50
C GLY A 23 7.44 26.68 -0.86
N PHE A 24 7.62 26.09 0.34
CA PHE A 24 8.88 26.17 1.07
C PHE A 24 9.93 25.16 0.60
N PRO A 25 11.24 25.48 0.68
CA PRO A 25 12.30 24.54 0.39
C PRO A 25 12.14 23.23 1.19
N GLY A 26 12.21 22.09 0.50
CA GLY A 26 12.04 20.77 1.11
C GLY A 26 10.60 20.27 1.22
N TYR A 27 9.60 21.13 1.02
CA TYR A 27 8.17 20.80 1.18
C TYR A 27 7.36 20.98 -0.11
N ASN A 28 8.00 21.23 -1.24
CA ASN A 28 7.33 21.63 -2.48
C ASN A 28 6.77 20.49 -3.34
N GLY A 29 6.84 19.24 -2.87
CA GLY A 29 6.37 18.07 -3.60
C GLY A 29 7.17 17.81 -4.89
N ARG A 30 8.25 18.55 -5.14
CA ARG A 30 8.97 18.52 -6.42
C ARG A 30 10.33 17.92 -6.21
N MET A 31 10.39 16.60 -6.33
CA MET A 31 11.66 15.89 -6.31
C MET A 31 12.60 16.41 -7.38
N PRO A 32 13.81 16.88 -7.01
CA PRO A 32 14.78 17.36 -7.97
C PRO A 32 15.32 16.22 -8.84
N PHE A 33 15.64 16.49 -10.11
CA PHE A 33 16.16 15.49 -11.04
C PHE A 33 17.62 15.12 -10.73
N GLU A 34 18.38 16.02 -10.12
CA GLU A 34 19.72 15.73 -9.60
C GLU A 34 19.72 14.69 -8.48
N ASN A 35 18.57 14.47 -7.83
CA ASN A 35 18.36 13.36 -6.91
C ASN A 35 17.87 12.15 -7.70
N GLY A 36 18.80 11.56 -8.46
CA GLY A 36 18.54 10.38 -9.29
C GLY A 36 17.99 9.20 -8.48
N MET A 37 17.00 8.53 -9.07
CA MET A 37 16.41 7.32 -8.54
C MET A 37 17.23 6.07 -8.88
N LEU A 38 17.04 5.02 -8.09
CA LEU A 38 17.60 3.70 -8.33
C LEU A 38 17.21 3.17 -9.71
N SER A 39 15.98 3.41 -10.17
CA SER A 39 15.52 3.09 -11.53
C SER A 39 16.36 3.78 -12.60
N GLU A 40 16.61 5.09 -12.48
CA GLU A 40 17.44 5.87 -13.41
C GLU A 40 18.87 5.31 -13.46
N MET A 41 19.45 4.94 -12.31
CA MET A 41 20.78 4.34 -12.23
C MET A 41 20.83 2.93 -12.83
N LEU A 42 19.86 2.06 -12.53
CA LEU A 42 19.83 0.67 -12.99
C LEU A 42 19.57 0.58 -14.50
N LEU A 43 18.75 1.48 -15.03
CA LEU A 43 18.48 1.57 -16.46
C LEU A 43 19.79 1.80 -17.26
N GLU A 44 20.68 2.68 -16.78
CA GLU A 44 21.99 2.89 -17.39
C GLU A 44 22.92 1.67 -17.31
N GLN A 45 22.69 0.79 -16.34
CA GLN A 45 23.41 -0.49 -16.20
C GLN A 45 22.74 -1.65 -16.94
N GLY A 46 21.74 -1.37 -17.78
CA GLY A 46 21.10 -2.36 -18.64
C GLY A 46 20.02 -3.18 -17.95
N TYR A 47 19.45 -2.74 -16.82
CA TYR A 47 18.28 -3.39 -16.23
C TYR A 47 17.00 -3.03 -16.98
N ASN A 48 16.06 -3.98 -17.05
CA ASN A 48 14.65 -3.66 -17.27
C ASN A 48 14.11 -3.00 -16.00
N THR A 49 13.32 -1.94 -16.12
CA THR A 49 12.82 -1.20 -14.94
C THR A 49 11.30 -1.08 -14.98
N PHE A 50 10.63 -1.65 -13.98
CA PHE A 50 9.18 -1.71 -13.89
C PHE A 50 8.68 -1.10 -12.59
N ALA A 51 7.61 -0.32 -12.66
CA ALA A 51 6.87 0.14 -11.49
C ALA A 51 5.43 -0.39 -11.55
N ILE A 52 4.93 -0.90 -10.43
CA ILE A 52 3.58 -1.45 -10.31
C ILE A 52 2.93 -0.89 -9.04
N GLY A 53 1.71 -0.37 -9.17
CA GLY A 53 0.89 0.12 -8.06
C GLY A 53 1.06 1.62 -7.75
N LYS A 54 1.09 1.96 -6.47
CA LYS A 54 1.14 3.33 -5.94
C LYS A 54 2.42 4.04 -6.37
N TRP A 55 2.27 5.22 -6.98
CA TRP A 55 3.41 6.11 -7.24
C TRP A 55 3.62 7.15 -6.14
N HIS A 56 2.63 8.01 -5.89
CA HIS A 56 2.63 9.03 -4.84
C HIS A 56 3.87 9.95 -4.80
N LEU A 57 4.52 10.17 -5.94
CA LEU A 57 5.71 11.02 -6.09
C LEU A 57 5.60 12.03 -7.25
N SER A 58 4.42 12.14 -7.85
CA SER A 58 4.04 13.21 -8.78
C SER A 58 3.36 14.35 -8.02
N PRO A 59 3.76 15.63 -8.23
CA PRO A 59 2.98 16.77 -7.74
C PRO A 59 1.54 16.66 -8.24
N ALA A 60 0.56 16.98 -7.39
CA ALA A 60 -0.86 16.80 -7.73
C ALA A 60 -1.25 17.55 -9.02
N GLU A 61 -0.70 18.74 -9.24
CA GLU A 61 -0.92 19.53 -10.46
C GLU A 61 -0.27 18.94 -11.72
N GLU A 62 0.69 18.02 -11.58
CA GLU A 62 1.34 17.30 -12.69
C GLU A 62 0.72 15.92 -12.93
N SER A 63 -0.11 15.43 -12.02
CA SER A 63 -0.85 14.16 -12.11
C SER A 63 -2.09 14.27 -13.01
N THR A 64 -1.90 14.81 -14.22
CA THR A 64 -2.99 14.94 -15.21
C THR A 64 -2.59 14.39 -16.58
N PRO A 65 -3.56 13.99 -17.41
CA PRO A 65 -3.30 13.61 -18.79
C PRO A 65 -2.73 14.74 -19.68
N ALA A 66 -2.60 15.97 -19.18
CA ALA A 66 -2.01 17.08 -19.94
C ALA A 66 -0.47 17.14 -19.85
N GLY A 67 0.15 16.30 -19.03
CA GLY A 67 1.59 16.35 -18.76
C GLY A 67 1.96 17.35 -17.65
N PRO A 68 3.26 17.56 -17.37
CA PRO A 68 4.41 17.25 -18.23
C PRO A 68 4.96 15.80 -18.17
N TYR A 69 4.34 14.87 -17.44
CA TYR A 69 4.75 13.47 -17.23
C TYR A 69 6.20 13.25 -16.70
N THR A 70 7.00 14.29 -16.54
CA THR A 70 8.42 14.19 -16.18
C THR A 70 8.65 13.66 -14.76
N ARG A 71 7.66 13.77 -13.87
CA ARG A 71 7.69 13.17 -12.52
C ARG A 71 6.82 11.94 -12.37
N TRP A 72 6.21 11.48 -13.46
CA TRP A 72 5.57 10.16 -13.50
C TRP A 72 6.65 9.07 -13.56
N PRO A 73 6.30 7.80 -13.32
CA PRO A 73 7.28 6.71 -13.30
C PRO A 73 8.18 6.67 -14.54
N LEU A 74 7.60 6.80 -15.75
CA LEU A 74 8.39 6.79 -16.99
C LEU A 74 9.33 8.00 -17.14
N GLY A 75 8.99 9.13 -16.52
CA GLY A 75 9.87 10.28 -16.45
C GLY A 75 11.03 10.10 -15.46
N ARG A 76 10.99 9.05 -14.63
CA ARG A 76 11.94 8.78 -13.53
C ARG A 76 12.57 7.38 -13.66
N GLY A 77 12.96 7.03 -14.89
CA GLY A 77 13.82 5.89 -15.17
C GLY A 77 13.13 4.52 -15.12
N PHE A 78 11.80 4.46 -15.05
CA PHE A 78 11.06 3.22 -15.31
C PHE A 78 10.72 3.10 -16.79
N GLU A 79 10.93 1.93 -17.39
CA GLU A 79 10.55 1.67 -18.78
C GLU A 79 9.06 1.35 -18.92
N ARG A 80 8.44 0.71 -17.91
CA ARG A 80 7.01 0.38 -17.86
C ARG A 80 6.38 0.73 -16.52
N TYR A 81 5.11 1.10 -16.53
CA TYR A 81 4.33 1.38 -15.33
C TYR A 81 2.88 0.91 -15.44
N TYR A 82 2.34 0.33 -14.37
CA TYR A 82 0.91 0.10 -14.23
C TYR A 82 0.47 0.31 -12.78
N GLY A 83 -0.48 1.21 -12.54
CA GLY A 83 -0.93 1.50 -11.18
C GLY A 83 -1.68 2.82 -11.06
N PHE A 84 -1.52 3.53 -9.94
CA PHE A 84 -2.24 4.79 -9.67
C PHE A 84 -1.29 5.85 -9.11
N LEU A 85 -1.49 7.11 -9.51
CA LEU A 85 -0.54 8.19 -9.19
C LEU A 85 -0.70 8.77 -7.79
N GLY A 86 -1.92 8.72 -7.23
CA GLY A 86 -2.27 9.29 -5.92
C GLY A 86 -1.71 8.50 -4.73
N GLY A 87 -1.94 9.03 -3.53
CA GLY A 87 -1.58 8.36 -2.27
C GLY A 87 -2.39 7.10 -1.97
N GLU A 88 -3.61 7.03 -2.49
CA GLU A 88 -4.56 5.94 -2.30
C GLU A 88 -5.50 5.85 -3.52
N THR A 89 -6.25 4.75 -3.60
CA THR A 89 -7.29 4.55 -4.60
C THR A 89 -8.31 3.55 -4.10
N ASN A 90 -9.51 3.55 -4.68
CA ASN A 90 -10.48 2.49 -4.45
C ASN A 90 -9.98 1.18 -5.08
N GLN A 91 -10.07 0.05 -4.37
CA GLN A 91 -9.56 -1.25 -4.80
C GLN A 91 -10.49 -1.96 -5.78
N TRP A 92 -11.75 -1.54 -5.82
CA TRP A 92 -12.80 -2.03 -6.71
C TRP A 92 -12.97 -1.16 -7.96
N TYR A 93 -12.73 0.15 -7.82
CA TYR A 93 -12.90 1.17 -8.86
C TYR A 93 -11.70 2.14 -8.92
N PRO A 94 -10.49 1.66 -9.25
CA PRO A 94 -9.28 2.46 -9.18
C PRO A 94 -9.09 3.47 -10.31
N ASP A 95 -8.38 4.56 -10.01
CA ASP A 95 -7.89 5.51 -11.00
C ASP A 95 -6.56 5.04 -11.61
N LEU A 96 -6.66 4.20 -12.64
CA LEU A 96 -5.51 3.51 -13.22
C LEU A 96 -4.78 4.33 -14.30
N VAL A 97 -3.48 4.13 -14.33
CA VAL A 97 -2.55 4.63 -15.35
C VAL A 97 -1.71 3.46 -15.84
N TYR A 98 -1.68 3.29 -17.16
CA TYR A 98 -0.75 2.41 -17.86
C TYR A 98 0.26 3.30 -18.60
N ASP A 99 1.51 3.23 -18.17
CA ASP A 99 2.62 4.07 -18.65
C ASP A 99 2.30 5.57 -18.41
N ASN A 100 1.95 6.33 -19.45
CA ASN A 100 1.53 7.73 -19.35
C ASN A 100 0.07 7.97 -19.78
N HIS A 101 -0.76 6.93 -19.78
CA HIS A 101 -2.16 7.01 -20.21
C HIS A 101 -3.09 6.52 -19.10
N SER A 102 -4.12 7.31 -18.80
CA SER A 102 -5.24 6.84 -17.97
C SER A 102 -5.97 5.71 -18.70
N VAL A 103 -6.26 4.64 -17.97
CA VAL A 103 -6.96 3.46 -18.48
C VAL A 103 -8.08 3.07 -17.51
N PRO A 104 -9.20 2.51 -18.00
CA PRO A 104 -10.17 1.90 -17.10
C PRO A 104 -9.63 0.58 -16.55
N GLN A 105 -10.20 0.12 -15.44
CA GLN A 105 -10.04 -1.26 -14.98
C GLN A 105 -10.46 -2.27 -16.08
N PRO A 106 -9.75 -3.41 -16.21
CA PRO A 106 -9.99 -4.38 -17.28
C PRO A 106 -11.27 -5.20 -17.12
N LYS A 107 -11.85 -5.24 -15.91
CA LYS A 107 -13.05 -6.02 -15.56
C LYS A 107 -13.91 -5.26 -14.55
N SER A 108 -15.20 -5.55 -14.52
CA SER A 108 -16.08 -5.02 -13.47
C SER A 108 -15.91 -5.79 -12.15
N VAL A 109 -16.41 -5.21 -11.05
CA VAL A 109 -16.41 -5.87 -9.73
C VAL A 109 -17.24 -7.15 -9.75
N GLU A 110 -18.34 -7.14 -10.50
CA GLU A 110 -19.22 -8.32 -10.67
C GLU A 110 -18.53 -9.45 -11.46
N GLU A 111 -17.53 -9.12 -12.28
CA GLU A 111 -16.66 -10.07 -12.97
C GLU A 111 -15.48 -10.54 -12.09
N GLY A 112 -15.44 -10.11 -10.82
CA GLY A 112 -14.42 -10.49 -9.86
C GLY A 112 -13.17 -9.61 -9.89
N TYR A 113 -13.28 -8.35 -10.32
CA TYR A 113 -12.15 -7.42 -10.30
C TYR A 113 -11.69 -7.11 -8.87
N HIS A 114 -10.38 -7.09 -8.65
CA HIS A 114 -9.73 -6.49 -7.49
C HIS A 114 -8.36 -5.94 -7.92
N LEU A 115 -7.98 -4.75 -7.42
CA LEU A 115 -6.74 -4.09 -7.82
C LEU A 115 -5.48 -4.93 -7.58
N ASP A 116 -5.29 -5.54 -6.40
CA ASP A 116 -4.08 -6.34 -6.14
C ASP A 116 -3.88 -7.51 -7.13
N GLU A 117 -4.95 -8.14 -7.60
CA GLU A 117 -4.88 -9.20 -8.62
C GLU A 117 -4.39 -8.63 -9.96
N ASP A 118 -4.93 -7.48 -10.35
CA ASP A 118 -4.60 -6.78 -11.59
C ASP A 118 -3.16 -6.23 -11.59
N LEU A 119 -2.70 -5.68 -10.46
CA LEU A 119 -1.33 -5.23 -10.27
C LEU A 119 -0.34 -6.39 -10.41
N VAL A 120 -0.62 -7.54 -9.78
CA VAL A 120 0.25 -8.72 -9.86
C VAL A 120 0.23 -9.34 -11.26
N ASP A 121 -0.94 -9.39 -11.92
CA ASP A 121 -1.03 -9.87 -13.31
C ASP A 121 -0.12 -9.05 -14.24
N HIS A 122 -0.10 -7.73 -14.10
CA HIS A 122 0.78 -6.85 -14.88
C HIS A 122 2.25 -6.98 -14.48
N ALA A 123 2.56 -7.14 -13.19
CA ALA A 123 3.92 -7.39 -12.73
C ALA A 123 4.50 -8.68 -13.37
N ILE A 124 3.72 -9.76 -13.34
CA ILE A 124 4.06 -11.04 -13.98
C ILE A 124 4.23 -10.84 -15.48
N GLN A 125 3.28 -10.16 -16.14
CA GLN A 125 3.36 -9.89 -17.58
C GLN A 125 4.66 -9.17 -17.95
N PHE A 126 5.03 -8.09 -17.26
CA PHE A 126 6.24 -7.33 -17.57
C PHE A 126 7.51 -8.17 -17.40
N ILE A 127 7.59 -8.97 -16.33
CA ILE A 127 8.72 -9.87 -16.11
C ILE A 127 8.79 -10.93 -17.20
N LEU A 128 7.68 -11.58 -17.55
CA LEU A 128 7.65 -12.63 -18.56
C LEU A 128 7.98 -12.08 -19.96
N ASP A 129 7.44 -10.92 -20.33
CA ASP A 129 7.75 -10.25 -21.59
C ASP A 129 9.25 -9.96 -21.70
N ALA A 130 9.87 -9.44 -20.63
CA ALA A 130 11.30 -9.21 -20.60
C ALA A 130 12.11 -10.50 -20.65
N HIS A 131 11.74 -11.51 -19.87
CA HIS A 131 12.45 -12.79 -19.82
C HIS A 131 12.41 -13.52 -21.18
N VAL A 132 11.29 -13.48 -21.89
CA VAL A 132 11.16 -14.13 -23.21
C VAL A 132 11.96 -13.40 -24.29
N ASN A 133 11.98 -12.07 -24.27
CA ASN A 133 12.59 -11.27 -25.35
C ASN A 133 14.05 -10.91 -25.10
N ALA A 134 14.48 -10.86 -23.84
CA ALA A 134 15.83 -10.51 -23.42
C ALA A 134 16.21 -11.28 -22.12
N PRO A 135 16.32 -12.61 -22.16
CA PRO A 135 16.50 -13.47 -20.97
C PRO A 135 17.75 -13.13 -20.15
N ASP A 136 18.82 -12.64 -20.79
CA ASP A 136 20.05 -12.26 -20.11
C ASP A 136 20.00 -10.84 -19.49
N LYS A 137 18.93 -10.08 -19.72
CA LYS A 137 18.76 -8.71 -19.21
C LYS A 137 18.06 -8.79 -17.83
N PRO A 138 18.71 -8.37 -16.73
CA PRO A 138 18.10 -8.42 -15.40
C PRO A 138 16.95 -7.40 -15.31
N PHE A 139 16.11 -7.51 -14.27
CA PHE A 139 15.03 -6.57 -14.02
C PHE A 139 15.08 -5.97 -12.62
N PHE A 140 14.50 -4.79 -12.49
CA PHE A 140 14.15 -4.13 -11.24
C PHE A 140 12.65 -3.87 -11.25
N LEU A 141 11.93 -4.51 -10.33
CA LEU A 141 10.51 -4.31 -10.12
C LEU A 141 10.29 -3.54 -8.82
N TYR A 142 9.72 -2.35 -8.92
CA TYR A 142 9.15 -1.60 -7.81
C TYR A 142 7.66 -1.94 -7.71
N HIS A 143 7.29 -2.82 -6.79
CA HIS A 143 5.90 -3.24 -6.55
C HIS A 143 5.39 -2.61 -5.25
N ALA A 144 4.42 -1.70 -5.36
CA ALA A 144 3.84 -0.95 -4.26
C ALA A 144 2.30 -1.08 -4.30
N PRO A 145 1.71 -2.14 -3.73
CA PRO A 145 0.26 -2.34 -3.75
C PRO A 145 -0.47 -1.26 -2.94
N GLY A 146 -1.79 -1.17 -3.09
CA GLY A 146 -2.65 -0.32 -2.25
C GLY A 146 -2.94 -0.92 -0.87
N CYS A 147 -2.48 -2.15 -0.62
CA CYS A 147 -2.87 -2.93 0.55
C CYS A 147 -2.49 -2.31 1.89
N ALA A 148 -3.36 -2.57 2.87
CA ALA A 148 -3.26 -2.10 4.25
C ALA A 148 -3.30 -0.57 4.42
N HIS A 149 -3.66 0.14 3.34
CA HIS A 149 -4.11 1.53 3.36
C HIS A 149 -5.63 1.59 3.21
N ALA A 150 -6.23 2.70 3.64
CA ALA A 150 -7.61 2.98 3.34
C ALA A 150 -7.83 3.25 1.83
N PRO A 151 -9.03 2.96 1.30
CA PRO A 151 -10.10 2.20 1.96
C PRO A 151 -9.75 0.71 2.06
N HIS A 152 -9.96 0.10 3.24
CA HIS A 152 -9.78 -1.35 3.42
C HIS A 152 -10.86 -2.12 2.66
N GLN A 153 -10.50 -2.63 1.49
CA GLN A 153 -11.43 -3.24 0.56
C GLN A 153 -10.93 -4.60 0.11
N VAL A 154 -11.72 -5.64 0.36
CA VAL A 154 -11.38 -7.03 0.00
C VAL A 154 -12.63 -7.91 0.00
N GLY A 155 -12.61 -9.00 -0.78
CA GLY A 155 -13.73 -9.92 -0.88
C GLY A 155 -14.12 -10.56 0.46
N LYS A 156 -15.43 -10.76 0.69
CA LYS A 156 -15.99 -11.31 1.94
C LYS A 156 -15.35 -12.62 2.37
N ASP A 157 -15.00 -13.50 1.42
CA ASP A 157 -14.38 -14.79 1.72
C ASP A 157 -13.02 -14.65 2.42
N TRP A 158 -12.30 -13.54 2.21
CA TRP A 158 -11.06 -13.23 2.94
C TRP A 158 -11.35 -12.70 4.34
N ILE A 159 -12.35 -11.84 4.48
CA ILE A 159 -12.75 -11.24 5.76
C ILE A 159 -13.25 -12.30 6.73
N GLU A 160 -14.13 -13.20 6.27
CA GLU A 160 -14.77 -14.21 7.12
C GLU A 160 -13.78 -15.24 7.71
N LYS A 161 -12.57 -15.39 7.14
CA LYS A 161 -11.47 -16.18 7.74
C LYS A 161 -11.05 -15.66 9.11
N TYR A 162 -11.32 -14.39 9.39
CA TYR A 162 -10.91 -13.71 10.61
C TYR A 162 -12.04 -13.51 11.62
N LYS A 163 -13.26 -13.95 11.29
CA LYS A 163 -14.42 -13.76 12.15
C LYS A 163 -14.18 -14.19 13.60
N GLY A 164 -14.32 -13.26 14.53
CA GLY A 164 -14.15 -13.46 15.96
C GLY A 164 -12.70 -13.64 16.43
N LYS A 165 -11.71 -13.58 15.54
CA LYS A 165 -10.28 -13.69 15.91
C LYS A 165 -9.76 -12.47 16.65
N PHE A 166 -10.49 -11.36 16.64
CA PHE A 166 -10.11 -10.10 17.26
C PHE A 166 -11.04 -9.66 18.41
N ASP A 167 -11.94 -10.54 18.86
CA ASP A 167 -12.91 -10.25 19.93
C ASP A 167 -12.25 -9.93 21.29
N MET A 168 -10.99 -10.36 21.48
CA MET A 168 -10.22 -10.02 22.68
C MET A 168 -9.85 -8.53 22.74
N GLY A 169 -9.83 -7.83 21.60
CA GLY A 169 -9.48 -6.42 21.52
C GLY A 169 -7.99 -6.12 21.47
N TRP A 170 -7.67 -4.85 21.18
CA TRP A 170 -6.30 -4.38 20.98
C TRP A 170 -5.41 -4.44 22.24
N ASP A 171 -6.00 -4.34 23.44
CA ASP A 171 -5.27 -4.39 24.70
C ASP A 171 -4.67 -5.78 24.97
N ASP A 172 -5.41 -6.84 24.68
CA ASP A 172 -4.91 -8.23 24.79
C ASP A 172 -4.08 -8.60 23.55
N TYR A 173 -4.49 -8.16 22.36
CA TYR A 173 -3.81 -8.51 21.11
C TYR A 173 -2.36 -8.01 21.07
N ARG A 174 -2.08 -6.82 21.60
CA ARG A 174 -0.71 -6.30 21.70
C ARG A 174 0.19 -7.17 22.58
N GLU A 175 -0.33 -7.78 23.64
CA GLU A 175 0.43 -8.71 24.49
C GLU A 175 0.73 -10.02 23.73
N ILE A 176 -0.26 -10.55 23.00
CA ILE A 176 -0.12 -11.75 22.17
C ILE A 176 0.96 -11.55 21.11
N VAL A 177 0.89 -10.45 20.36
CA VAL A 177 1.86 -10.12 19.30
C VAL A 177 3.25 -9.92 19.88
N PHE A 178 3.37 -9.19 20.99
CA PHE A 178 4.66 -8.94 21.63
C PHE A 178 5.32 -10.23 22.13
N ALA A 179 4.56 -11.11 22.79
CA ALA A 179 5.05 -12.42 23.22
C ALA A 179 5.54 -13.24 22.02
N ARG A 180 4.77 -13.26 20.92
CA ARG A 180 5.16 -13.96 19.69
C ARG A 180 6.41 -13.39 19.05
N GLN A 181 6.56 -12.06 19.03
CA GLN A 181 7.77 -11.40 18.49
C GLN A 181 9.02 -11.74 19.31
N LYS A 182 8.90 -11.94 20.64
CA LYS A 182 9.98 -12.45 21.48
C LYS A 182 10.31 -13.91 21.18
N GLU A 183 9.32 -14.76 20.98
CA GLU A 183 9.53 -16.16 20.57
C GLU A 183 10.24 -16.27 19.21
N LEU A 184 9.92 -15.38 18.27
CA LEU A 184 10.54 -15.31 16.94
C LEU A 184 11.94 -14.66 16.96
N GLY A 185 12.38 -14.09 18.09
CA GLY A 185 13.67 -13.42 18.21
C GLY A 185 13.74 -12.04 17.55
N ILE A 186 12.58 -11.43 17.23
CA ILE A 186 12.51 -10.05 16.72
C ILE A 186 12.87 -9.06 17.84
N PHE A 187 12.44 -9.34 19.07
CA PHE A 187 12.79 -8.59 20.27
C PHE A 187 13.69 -9.39 21.20
N PRO A 188 14.58 -8.72 21.97
CA PRO A 188 15.38 -9.40 22.96
C PRO A 188 14.51 -9.94 24.11
N PRO A 189 14.94 -11.01 24.82
CA PRO A 189 14.14 -11.65 25.87
C PRO A 189 13.77 -10.73 27.05
N ASP A 190 14.54 -9.68 27.30
CA ASP A 190 14.32 -8.67 28.34
C ASP A 190 13.58 -7.42 27.85
N ALA A 191 13.16 -7.38 26.58
CA ALA A 191 12.30 -6.31 26.09
C ALA A 191 10.99 -6.24 26.88
N GLU A 192 10.56 -5.02 27.16
CA GLU A 192 9.29 -4.67 27.80
C GLU A 192 8.32 -4.10 26.77
N LEU A 193 7.04 -4.47 26.90
CA LEU A 193 5.99 -3.91 26.05
C LEU A 193 5.79 -2.43 26.42
N SER A 194 5.66 -1.57 25.42
CA SER A 194 5.38 -0.15 25.64
C SER A 194 4.07 0.06 26.41
N ALA A 195 3.96 1.19 27.12
CA ALA A 195 2.70 1.61 27.71
C ALA A 195 1.60 1.72 26.65
N ARG A 196 0.34 1.50 27.05
CA ARG A 196 -0.82 1.77 26.21
C ARG A 196 -0.84 3.25 25.85
N ASP A 197 -1.16 3.56 24.59
CA ASP A 197 -1.38 4.93 24.16
C ASP A 197 -2.59 5.50 24.92
N PRO A 198 -2.45 6.60 25.69
CA PRO A 198 -3.54 7.18 26.45
C PRO A 198 -4.68 7.74 25.57
N ASP A 199 -4.41 8.03 24.30
CA ASP A 199 -5.40 8.60 23.36
C ASP A 199 -6.30 7.52 22.73
N VAL A 200 -5.95 6.24 22.88
CA VAL A 200 -6.78 5.10 22.46
C VAL A 200 -7.67 4.67 23.64
N PRO A 201 -8.99 4.44 23.47
CA PRO A 201 -9.83 3.93 24.56
C PRO A 201 -9.39 2.55 25.06
N GLU A 202 -9.64 2.26 26.35
CA GLU A 202 -9.45 0.90 26.87
C GLU A 202 -10.54 0.00 26.32
N TRP A 203 -10.16 -1.15 25.76
CA TRP A 203 -11.09 -2.10 25.15
C TRP A 203 -12.20 -2.51 26.13
N SER A 204 -11.83 -2.73 27.40
CA SER A 204 -12.76 -3.12 28.45
C SER A 204 -13.87 -2.08 28.71
N THR A 205 -13.62 -0.81 28.42
CA THR A 205 -14.55 0.31 28.65
C THR A 205 -15.55 0.52 27.51
N LEU A 206 -15.34 -0.15 26.37
CA LEU A 206 -16.20 -0.04 25.20
C LEU A 206 -17.53 -0.79 25.38
N THR A 207 -18.56 -0.26 24.74
CA THR A 207 -19.85 -0.94 24.58
C THR A 207 -19.74 -2.16 23.66
N ASP A 208 -20.68 -3.10 23.75
CA ASP A 208 -20.68 -4.29 22.88
C ASP A 208 -20.78 -3.93 21.38
N GLN A 209 -21.51 -2.87 21.04
CA GLN A 209 -21.62 -2.39 19.66
C GLN A 209 -20.30 -1.84 19.12
N GLN A 210 -19.54 -1.11 19.95
CA GLN A 210 -18.21 -0.63 19.60
C GLN A 210 -17.23 -1.79 19.42
N LYS A 211 -17.22 -2.74 20.37
CA LYS A 211 -16.36 -3.93 20.28
C LYS A 211 -16.63 -4.72 19.00
N ALA A 212 -17.90 -4.96 18.67
CA ALA A 212 -18.28 -5.65 17.45
C ALA A 212 -17.81 -4.92 16.18
N LEU A 213 -18.01 -3.59 16.12
CA LEU A 213 -17.59 -2.80 14.97
C LEU A 213 -16.06 -2.77 14.81
N TYR A 214 -15.33 -2.53 15.90
CA TYR A 214 -13.86 -2.42 15.85
C TYR A 214 -13.19 -3.76 15.57
N ALA A 215 -13.72 -4.86 16.12
CA ALA A 215 -13.29 -6.20 15.74
C ALA A 215 -13.52 -6.42 14.23
N ARG A 216 -14.68 -6.02 13.70
CA ARG A 216 -14.98 -6.13 12.26
C ARG A 216 -13.99 -5.34 11.39
N PHE A 217 -13.61 -4.11 11.78
CA PHE A 217 -12.55 -3.38 11.06
C PHE A 217 -11.24 -4.16 11.01
N MET A 218 -10.83 -4.79 12.12
CA MET A 218 -9.61 -5.59 12.16
C MET A 218 -9.71 -6.89 11.34
N GLU A 219 -10.89 -7.52 11.30
CA GLU A 219 -11.15 -8.66 10.41
C GLU A 219 -10.98 -8.29 8.94
N VAL A 220 -11.50 -7.13 8.53
CA VAL A 220 -11.37 -6.62 7.16
C VAL A 220 -9.92 -6.32 6.84
N PHE A 221 -9.21 -5.63 7.74
CA PHE A 221 -7.78 -5.33 7.59
C PHE A 221 -6.95 -6.61 7.44
N ALA A 222 -7.18 -7.61 8.30
CA ALA A 222 -6.44 -8.87 8.26
C ALA A 222 -6.76 -9.70 6.99
N GLY A 223 -8.02 -9.73 6.58
CA GLY A 223 -8.44 -10.35 5.32
C GLY A 223 -7.79 -9.66 4.11
N TYR A 224 -7.70 -8.34 4.13
CA TYR A 224 -7.09 -7.57 3.04
C TYR A 224 -5.58 -7.83 2.96
N LEU A 225 -4.89 -7.83 4.10
CA LEU A 225 -3.47 -8.13 4.18
C LEU A 225 -3.16 -9.56 3.71
N GLU A 226 -3.99 -10.55 4.08
CA GLU A 226 -3.83 -11.94 3.60
C GLU A 226 -4.07 -12.06 2.09
N HIS A 227 -5.05 -11.33 1.52
CA HIS A 227 -5.27 -11.33 0.07
C HIS A 227 -4.07 -10.76 -0.68
N CYS A 228 -3.50 -9.63 -0.21
CA CYS A 228 -2.31 -9.06 -0.82
C CYS A 228 -1.09 -10.00 -0.72
N ASP A 229 -0.87 -10.64 0.43
CA ASP A 229 0.19 -11.66 0.59
C ASP A 229 -0.01 -12.84 -0.37
N HIS A 230 -1.25 -13.30 -0.54
CA HIS A 230 -1.59 -14.34 -1.51
C HIS A 230 -1.28 -13.91 -2.95
N GLN A 231 -1.61 -12.67 -3.34
CA GLN A 231 -1.26 -12.15 -4.66
C GLN A 231 0.25 -12.03 -4.84
N PHE A 232 0.98 -11.55 -3.83
CA PHE A 232 2.44 -11.53 -3.86
C PHE A 232 3.03 -12.94 -4.03
N GLY A 233 2.42 -13.95 -3.39
CA GLY A 233 2.75 -15.36 -3.59
C GLY A 233 2.67 -15.79 -5.07
N ARG A 234 1.66 -15.37 -5.82
CA ARG A 234 1.53 -15.66 -7.26
C ARG A 234 2.69 -15.07 -8.08
N LEU A 235 3.18 -13.89 -7.70
CA LEU A 235 4.36 -13.29 -8.33
C LEU A 235 5.61 -14.15 -8.06
N LEU A 236 5.80 -14.63 -6.84
CA LEU A 236 6.92 -15.51 -6.49
C LEU A 236 6.84 -16.86 -7.22
N GLU A 237 5.63 -17.42 -7.35
CA GLU A 237 5.39 -18.64 -8.13
C GLU A 237 5.74 -18.44 -9.61
N ALA A 238 5.41 -17.29 -10.19
CA ALA A 238 5.78 -16.97 -11.56
C ALA A 238 7.31 -16.89 -11.74
N LEU A 239 8.02 -16.25 -10.79
CA LEU A 239 9.50 -16.22 -10.78
C LEU A 239 10.09 -17.63 -10.65
N GLN A 240 9.51 -18.46 -9.79
CA GLN A 240 9.95 -19.85 -9.62
C GLN A 240 9.74 -20.66 -10.90
N ALA A 241 8.64 -20.45 -11.60
CA ALA A 241 8.29 -21.18 -12.82
C ALA A 241 9.26 -20.89 -13.99
N ILE A 242 9.82 -19.68 -14.05
CA ILE A 242 10.86 -19.31 -15.03
C ILE A 242 12.28 -19.52 -14.51
N GLY A 243 12.45 -20.01 -13.28
CA GLY A 243 13.76 -20.30 -12.69
C GLY A 243 14.53 -19.06 -12.19
N GLU A 244 13.87 -17.91 -12.04
CA GLU A 244 14.51 -16.66 -11.62
C GLU A 244 14.38 -16.37 -10.11
N LEU A 245 13.57 -17.13 -9.37
CA LEU A 245 13.34 -16.86 -7.94
C LEU A 245 14.64 -16.86 -7.12
N ASP A 246 15.49 -17.88 -7.29
CA ASP A 246 16.77 -17.99 -6.56
C ASP A 246 17.79 -16.91 -6.95
N ASN A 247 17.61 -16.27 -8.12
CA ASN A 247 18.45 -15.20 -8.64
C ASN A 247 17.83 -13.81 -8.38
N THR A 248 16.71 -13.73 -7.66
CA THR A 248 16.00 -12.48 -7.38
C THR A 248 16.21 -12.06 -5.93
N LEU A 249 16.76 -10.86 -5.71
CA LEU A 249 16.76 -10.23 -4.38
C LEU A 249 15.37 -9.62 -4.12
N ILE A 250 14.66 -10.16 -3.13
CA ILE A 250 13.35 -9.66 -2.71
C ILE A 250 13.51 -8.84 -1.43
N LEU A 251 13.04 -7.59 -1.46
CA LEU A 251 13.01 -6.69 -0.31
C LEU A 251 11.55 -6.31 -0.04
N VAL A 252 11.06 -6.64 1.16
CA VAL A 252 9.71 -6.29 1.62
C VAL A 252 9.85 -5.26 2.74
N ILE A 253 9.26 -4.09 2.55
CA ILE A 253 9.39 -2.95 3.48
C ILE A 253 8.06 -2.19 3.51
N PRO A 254 7.47 -1.91 4.69
CA PRO A 254 6.35 -0.98 4.79
C PRO A 254 6.81 0.46 4.57
N ASP A 255 5.98 1.31 3.98
CA ASP A 255 6.32 2.73 3.77
C ASP A 255 6.24 3.57 5.05
N ASN A 256 5.41 3.15 6.02
CA ASN A 256 5.28 3.74 7.36
C ASN A 256 4.73 2.74 8.41
N GLY A 257 4.48 3.23 9.63
CA GLY A 257 3.75 2.48 10.66
C GLY A 257 2.26 2.36 10.37
N ALA A 258 1.52 1.64 11.22
CA ALA A 258 0.07 1.49 11.09
C ALA A 258 -0.66 2.85 11.17
N SER A 259 -1.64 3.05 10.30
CA SER A 259 -2.39 4.31 10.22
C SER A 259 -3.39 4.47 11.37
N SER A 260 -3.55 5.71 11.82
CA SER A 260 -4.57 6.15 12.79
C SER A 260 -5.63 7.07 12.16
N GLU A 261 -5.70 7.16 10.83
CA GLU A 261 -6.52 8.14 10.11
C GLU A 261 -8.02 7.96 10.29
N GLY A 262 -8.46 6.73 10.60
CA GLY A 262 -9.87 6.45 10.96
C GLY A 262 -10.33 7.06 12.29
N GLY A 263 -9.43 7.63 13.10
CA GLY A 263 -9.78 8.21 14.40
C GLY A 263 -10.35 7.19 15.40
N VAL A 264 -11.01 7.69 16.45
CA VAL A 264 -11.46 6.86 17.59
C VAL A 264 -12.54 5.84 17.19
N ASN A 265 -13.41 6.20 16.24
CA ASN A 265 -14.52 5.34 15.84
C ASN A 265 -14.20 4.42 14.63
N GLY A 266 -13.02 4.59 14.03
CA GLY A 266 -12.80 4.15 12.66
C GLY A 266 -13.59 5.00 11.66
N ALA A 267 -13.43 4.69 10.38
CA ALA A 267 -14.15 5.34 9.29
C ALA A 267 -14.63 4.30 8.27
N PHE A 268 -15.86 4.47 7.79
CA PHE A 268 -16.36 3.77 6.61
C PHE A 268 -15.87 4.47 5.33
N ASN A 269 -15.82 5.80 5.35
CA ASN A 269 -15.26 6.63 4.29
C ASN A 269 -14.25 7.60 4.89
N GLU A 270 -12.97 7.27 4.80
CA GLU A 270 -11.89 8.11 5.32
C GLU A 270 -11.90 9.53 4.72
N MET A 271 -12.30 9.69 3.45
CA MET A 271 -12.38 10.99 2.78
C MET A 271 -13.33 11.98 3.46
N SER A 272 -14.23 11.50 4.32
CA SER A 272 -15.07 12.35 5.15
C SER A 272 -14.24 13.24 6.10
N SER A 273 -13.16 12.72 6.66
CA SER A 273 -12.30 13.43 7.62
C SER A 273 -11.59 14.62 6.98
N PHE A 274 -11.12 14.48 5.73
CA PHE A 274 -10.55 15.57 4.93
C PHE A 274 -11.54 16.68 4.62
N ASN A 275 -12.85 16.39 4.69
CA ASN A 275 -13.93 17.36 4.57
C ASN A 275 -14.44 17.88 5.93
N TYR A 276 -13.65 17.69 7.00
CA TYR A 276 -13.98 18.07 8.39
C TYR A 276 -15.22 17.36 8.95
N TYR A 277 -15.55 16.18 8.43
CA TYR A 277 -16.61 15.33 8.96
C TYR A 277 -16.01 14.05 9.54
N TRP A 278 -16.01 13.94 10.86
CA TRP A 278 -15.59 12.71 11.55
C TRP A 278 -16.81 11.82 11.76
N GLU A 279 -16.81 10.64 11.14
CA GLU A 279 -17.93 9.69 11.22
C GLU A 279 -18.16 9.22 12.67
N THR A 280 -19.44 9.14 13.02
CA THR A 280 -19.91 8.66 14.33
C THR A 280 -20.27 7.19 14.28
N MET A 281 -20.47 6.56 15.45
CA MET A 281 -21.01 5.20 15.51
C MET A 281 -22.38 5.07 14.82
N GLU A 282 -23.21 6.11 14.84
CA GLU A 282 -24.52 6.13 14.18
C GLU A 282 -24.39 6.13 12.64
N ASP A 283 -23.32 6.71 12.11
CA ASP A 283 -23.03 6.74 10.68
C ASP A 283 -22.51 5.39 10.16
N ILE A 284 -21.68 4.71 10.96
CA ILE A 284 -20.91 3.53 10.55
C ILE A 284 -21.66 2.23 10.86
N LEU A 285 -22.25 2.10 12.05
CA LEU A 285 -22.84 0.84 12.51
C LEU A 285 -23.90 0.26 11.56
N PRO A 286 -24.80 1.06 10.94
CA PRO A 286 -25.75 0.55 9.95
C PRO A 286 -25.11 -0.02 8.67
N LYS A 287 -23.82 0.28 8.43
CA LYS A 287 -23.05 -0.13 7.25
C LYS A 287 -22.01 -1.22 7.59
N MET A 288 -21.98 -1.75 8.82
CA MET A 288 -20.96 -2.70 9.26
C MET A 288 -20.82 -3.93 8.33
N ASP A 289 -21.95 -4.44 7.81
CA ASP A 289 -21.98 -5.60 6.89
C ASP A 289 -21.50 -5.27 5.45
N GLN A 290 -21.24 -3.98 5.18
CA GLN A 290 -20.72 -3.45 3.92
C GLN A 290 -19.23 -3.08 4.02
N LEU A 291 -18.58 -3.34 5.17
CA LEU A 291 -17.13 -3.15 5.30
C LEU A 291 -16.39 -4.21 4.46
N GLY A 292 -15.40 -3.75 3.71
CA GLY A 292 -14.69 -4.53 2.68
C GLY A 292 -15.18 -4.23 1.26
#